data_AF-A0A3N0GZ46-F1
#
_entry.id   AF-A0A3N0GZ46-F1
#
_cell.length_a   1.000
_cell.length_b   1.000
_cell.length_c   1.000
_cell.angle_alpha   90.00
_cell.angle_beta   90.00
_cell.angle_gamma   90.00
#
_symmetry.space_group_name_H-M   'P 1'
#
loop_
_entity.id
_entity.type
_entity.pdbx_description
1 polymer ?
#
loop_
_entity_poly.entity_id
_entity_poly.type
_entity_poly.pdbx_seq_one_letter_code
_entity_poly.pdbx_strand_id
1 'polypeptide(L)'
;MKVLLPVSALQLISYAHLVEELPAGDPYHLTDKQWHAKSLGTIGQLRNVLKVAGVDMSVPKHFARLAKVQADITDHSLPVPDALDCVVRLRNKVAHPKQKHAKNWTTEEWAETGFVATTMFNVAMLWWLNYDERYLGKTSEYRGAGDSIYVPWHNP
;
A
#
# COMPACT_ATOMS: atom_id res chain seq x y z
N MET A 1 3.71 8.42 -12.45
CA MET A 1 4.37 9.05 -11.28
C MET A 1 3.57 8.95 -9.98
N LYS A 2 2.23 9.07 -10.01
CA LYS A 2 1.36 9.15 -8.82
C LYS A 2 1.43 7.99 -7.80
N VAL A 3 1.86 6.79 -8.23
CA VAL A 3 1.95 5.59 -7.37
C VAL A 3 3.39 5.27 -6.94
N LEU A 4 4.40 5.78 -7.66
CA LEU A 4 5.81 5.43 -7.44
C LEU A 4 6.34 5.96 -6.10
N LEU A 5 6.07 7.25 -5.81
CA LEU A 5 6.59 7.89 -4.61
C LEU A 5 6.02 7.27 -3.32
N PRO A 6 4.68 7.08 -3.17
CA PRO A 6 4.15 6.45 -1.96
C PRO A 6 4.67 5.03 -1.75
N VAL A 7 4.82 4.24 -2.81
CA VAL A 7 5.39 2.88 -2.73
C VAL A 7 6.85 2.91 -2.27
N SER A 8 7.68 3.76 -2.86
CA SER A 8 9.09 3.87 -2.45
C SER A 8 9.23 4.38 -1.01
N ALA A 9 8.41 5.35 -0.60
CA ALA A 9 8.40 5.85 0.78
C ALA A 9 7.94 4.78 1.77
N LEU A 10 6.91 3.99 1.41
CA LEU A 10 6.49 2.83 2.19
C LEU A 10 7.60 1.77 2.30
N GLN A 11 8.37 1.53 1.24
CA GLN A 11 9.51 0.61 1.30
C GLN A 11 10.59 1.10 2.26
N LEU A 12 10.83 2.42 2.35
CA LEU A 12 11.76 3.01 3.32
C LEU A 12 11.28 2.84 4.76
N ILE A 13 10.01 3.14 5.05
CA ILE A 13 9.42 2.92 6.38
C ILE A 13 9.49 1.43 6.75
N SER A 14 9.14 0.55 5.80
CA SER A 14 9.20 -0.90 6.01
C SER A 14 10.62 -1.37 6.32
N TYR A 15 11.64 -0.82 5.65
CA TYR A 15 13.04 -1.18 5.90
C TYR A 15 13.50 -0.69 7.27
N ALA A 16 13.31 0.60 7.56
CA ALA A 16 13.70 1.20 8.83
C ALA A 16 13.08 0.41 10.00
N HIS A 17 11.78 0.13 9.92
CA HIS A 17 11.12 -0.60 10.99
C HIS A 17 11.54 -2.08 11.05
N LEU A 18 11.35 -2.84 9.97
CA LEU A 18 11.47 -4.30 10.01
C LEU A 18 12.93 -4.78 10.08
N VAL A 19 13.89 -3.97 9.62
CA VAL A 19 15.31 -4.35 9.55
C VAL A 19 16.13 -3.63 10.61
N GLU A 20 15.92 -2.33 10.83
CA GLU A 20 16.80 -1.51 11.69
C GLU A 20 16.29 -1.38 13.13
N GLU A 21 14.99 -1.18 13.32
CA GLU A 21 14.41 -0.86 14.65
C GLU A 21 14.02 -2.10 15.45
N LEU A 22 13.41 -3.11 14.80
CA LEU A 22 12.93 -4.29 15.52
C LEU A 22 14.10 -5.08 16.12
N PRO A 23 13.99 -5.52 17.39
CA PRO A 23 15.05 -6.29 18.03
C PRO A 23 15.17 -7.70 17.42
N ALA A 24 16.39 -8.26 17.49
CA ALA A 24 16.62 -9.65 17.12
C ALA A 24 15.75 -10.58 17.96
N GLY A 25 14.88 -11.35 17.31
CA GLY A 25 13.91 -12.25 17.94
C GLY A 25 12.45 -11.80 17.82
N ASP A 26 12.19 -10.56 17.38
CA ASP A 26 10.84 -10.16 16.99
C ASP A 26 10.37 -10.99 15.77
N PRO A 27 9.13 -11.52 15.76
CA PRO A 27 8.61 -12.34 14.67
C PRO A 27 8.54 -11.60 13.32
N TYR A 28 8.54 -10.28 13.33
CA TYR A 28 8.53 -9.44 12.13
C TYR A 28 9.93 -8.89 11.77
N HIS A 29 10.94 -9.09 12.62
CA HIS A 29 12.31 -8.67 12.31
C HIS A 29 12.84 -9.43 11.09
N LEU A 30 13.43 -8.68 10.16
CA LEU A 30 14.04 -9.18 8.94
C LEU A 30 15.53 -8.84 8.93
N THR A 31 16.36 -9.83 8.68
CA THR A 31 17.77 -9.58 8.33
C THR A 31 17.88 -8.96 6.93
N ASP A 32 18.99 -8.26 6.66
CA ASP A 32 19.31 -7.72 5.32
C ASP A 32 19.16 -8.79 4.21
N LYS A 33 19.63 -10.01 4.49
CA LYS A 33 19.50 -11.15 3.57
C LYS A 33 18.04 -11.53 3.31
N GLN A 34 17.19 -11.52 4.33
CA GLN A 34 15.76 -11.81 4.19
C GLN A 34 15.03 -10.67 3.46
N TRP A 35 15.41 -9.42 3.72
CA TRP A 35 14.86 -8.26 3.04
C TRP A 35 15.07 -8.31 1.52
N HIS A 36 16.27 -8.71 1.09
CA HIS A 36 16.64 -8.85 -0.32
C HIS A 36 16.23 -10.19 -0.95
N ALA A 37 15.58 -11.09 -0.20
CA ALA A 37 15.14 -12.38 -0.71
C ALA A 37 14.01 -12.20 -1.75
N LYS A 38 14.13 -12.90 -2.89
CA LYS A 38 13.10 -12.89 -3.96
C LYS A 38 11.72 -13.35 -3.48
N SER A 39 11.68 -14.23 -2.49
CA SER A 39 10.43 -14.76 -1.91
C SER A 39 9.62 -13.71 -1.16
N LEU A 40 10.25 -12.68 -0.59
CA LEU A 40 9.56 -11.59 0.08
C LEU A 40 8.95 -10.63 -0.97
N GLY A 41 9.79 -10.15 -1.88
CA GLY A 41 9.41 -9.19 -2.93
C GLY A 41 8.84 -7.88 -2.37
N THR A 42 8.48 -6.94 -3.26
CA THR A 42 7.90 -5.65 -2.81
C THR A 42 6.59 -5.83 -2.06
N ILE A 43 5.73 -6.77 -2.48
CA ILE A 43 4.43 -6.97 -1.81
C ILE A 43 4.63 -7.46 -0.38
N GLY A 44 5.52 -8.44 -0.14
CA GLY A 44 5.78 -8.94 1.21
C GLY A 44 6.38 -7.88 2.13
N GLN A 45 7.34 -7.10 1.61
CA GLN A 45 7.94 -5.98 2.36
C GLN A 45 6.87 -5.01 2.88
N LEU A 46 5.99 -4.54 1.99
CA LEU A 46 4.97 -3.57 2.33
C LEU A 46 3.82 -4.16 3.15
N ARG A 47 3.41 -5.38 2.84
CA ARG A 47 2.29 -6.05 3.51
C ARG A 47 2.59 -6.28 4.99
N ASN A 48 3.84 -6.55 5.35
CA ASN A 48 4.22 -6.75 6.76
C ASN A 48 4.02 -5.47 7.57
N VAL A 49 4.56 -4.32 7.14
CA VAL A 49 4.39 -3.06 7.88
C VAL A 49 2.92 -2.62 7.91
N LEU A 50 2.19 -2.77 6.79
CA LEU A 50 0.78 -2.37 6.71
C LEU A 50 -0.11 -3.22 7.62
N LYS A 51 0.21 -4.50 7.82
CA LYS A 51 -0.48 -5.36 8.78
C LYS A 51 -0.23 -4.94 10.22
N VAL A 52 1.02 -4.62 10.57
CA VAL A 52 1.36 -4.14 11.92
C VAL A 52 0.65 -2.81 12.21
N ALA A 53 0.59 -1.92 11.21
CA ALA A 53 -0.15 -0.66 11.28
C ALA A 53 -1.69 -0.81 11.19
N GLY A 54 -2.23 -2.03 11.09
CA GLY A 54 -3.67 -2.27 11.02
C GLY A 54 -4.37 -1.68 9.78
N VAL A 55 -3.64 -1.44 8.68
CA VAL A 55 -4.20 -0.83 7.48
C VAL A 55 -5.11 -1.81 6.74
N ASP A 56 -6.36 -1.41 6.48
CA ASP A 56 -7.23 -2.14 5.56
C ASP A 56 -6.69 -2.07 4.13
N MET A 57 -6.28 -3.22 3.60
CA MET A 57 -5.76 -3.37 2.25
C MET A 57 -6.84 -3.80 1.25
N SER A 58 -8.11 -3.90 1.67
CA SER A 58 -9.22 -4.19 0.76
C SER A 58 -9.42 -3.08 -0.27
N VAL A 59 -9.99 -3.42 -1.43
CA VAL A 59 -10.35 -2.42 -2.45
C VAL A 59 -11.58 -1.65 -1.94
N PRO A 60 -11.50 -0.32 -1.75
CA PRO A 60 -12.65 0.46 -1.28
C PRO A 60 -13.83 0.33 -2.24
N LYS A 61 -15.03 0.07 -1.70
CA LYS A 61 -16.23 -0.23 -2.51
C LYS A 61 -16.63 0.89 -3.48
N HIS A 62 -16.36 2.15 -3.12
CA HIS A 62 -16.68 3.31 -3.94
C HIS A 62 -15.61 3.61 -5.01
N PHE A 63 -14.48 2.89 -5.04
CA PHE A 63 -13.41 3.03 -6.04
C PHE A 63 -13.64 2.06 -7.20
N ALA A 64 -14.59 2.40 -8.07
CA ALA A 64 -14.99 1.55 -9.20
C ALA A 64 -13.86 1.33 -10.23
N ARG A 65 -12.95 2.30 -10.40
CA ARG A 65 -11.82 2.17 -11.34
C ARG A 65 -10.73 1.27 -10.79
N LEU A 66 -10.48 1.34 -9.47
CA LEU A 66 -9.59 0.39 -8.82
C LEU A 66 -10.15 -1.03 -8.84
N ALA A 67 -11.46 -1.21 -8.63
CA ALA A 67 -12.11 -2.52 -8.78
C ALA A 67 -11.95 -3.08 -10.21
N LYS A 68 -12.02 -2.22 -11.23
CA LYS A 68 -11.71 -2.62 -12.61
C LYS A 68 -10.24 -3.02 -12.77
N VAL A 69 -9.30 -2.25 -12.22
CA VAL A 69 -7.87 -2.61 -12.21
C VAL A 69 -7.66 -3.96 -11.52
N GLN A 70 -8.32 -4.20 -10.39
CA GLN A 70 -8.29 -5.48 -9.67
C GLN A 70 -8.74 -6.63 -10.57
N ALA A 71 -9.88 -6.47 -11.25
CA ALA A 71 -10.38 -7.48 -12.20
C ALA A 71 -9.38 -7.73 -13.34
N ASP A 72 -8.83 -6.67 -13.95
CA ASP A 72 -7.89 -6.76 -15.08
C ASP A 72 -6.57 -7.47 -14.72
N ILE A 73 -6.11 -7.37 -13.47
CA ILE A 73 -4.86 -8.00 -13.01
C ILE A 73 -5.08 -9.33 -12.27
N THR A 74 -6.33 -9.73 -12.06
CA THR A 74 -6.68 -11.00 -11.43
C THR A 74 -6.36 -12.14 -12.38
N ASP A 75 -5.57 -13.09 -11.89
CA ASP A 75 -5.47 -14.40 -12.51
C ASP A 75 -6.49 -15.31 -11.83
N HIS A 76 -7.42 -15.89 -12.59
CA HIS A 76 -8.50 -16.73 -12.05
C HIS A 76 -7.99 -17.98 -11.30
N SER A 77 -6.72 -18.36 -11.46
CA SER A 77 -6.08 -19.46 -10.72
C SER A 77 -5.52 -19.05 -9.36
N LEU A 78 -5.52 -17.75 -9.04
CA LEU A 78 -4.93 -17.20 -7.82
C LEU A 78 -6.00 -16.49 -6.96
N PRO A 79 -5.73 -16.29 -5.65
CA PRO A 79 -6.56 -15.44 -4.82
C PRO A 79 -6.75 -14.05 -5.44
N VAL A 80 -7.94 -13.49 -5.25
CA VAL A 80 -8.27 -12.15 -5.75
C VAL A 80 -7.27 -11.14 -5.17
N PRO A 81 -6.53 -10.39 -6.01
CA PRO A 81 -5.58 -9.38 -5.56
C PRO A 81 -6.26 -8.32 -4.71
N ASP A 82 -5.64 -7.86 -3.63
CA ASP A 82 -6.20 -6.74 -2.86
C ASP A 82 -5.70 -5.38 -3.39
N ALA A 83 -5.98 -4.29 -2.68
CA ALA A 83 -5.60 -2.95 -3.11
C ALA A 83 -4.07 -2.75 -3.11
N LEU A 84 -3.33 -3.41 -2.21
CA LEU A 84 -1.87 -3.36 -2.20
C LEU A 84 -1.29 -4.08 -3.42
N ASP A 85 -1.83 -5.24 -3.76
CA ASP A 85 -1.47 -5.95 -4.99
C ASP A 85 -1.71 -5.07 -6.22
N CYS A 86 -2.87 -4.40 -6.29
CA CYS A 86 -3.18 -3.46 -7.37
C CYS A 86 -2.13 -2.36 -7.48
N VAL A 87 -1.80 -1.71 -6.36
CA VAL A 87 -0.80 -0.64 -6.27
C VAL A 87 0.58 -1.12 -6.76
N VAL A 88 1.07 -2.24 -6.25
CA VAL A 88 2.42 -2.73 -6.58
C VAL A 88 2.50 -3.27 -8.01
N ARG A 89 1.50 -4.02 -8.46
CA ARG A 89 1.46 -4.55 -9.83
C ARG A 89 1.39 -3.41 -10.84
N LEU A 90 0.52 -2.42 -10.62
CA LEU A 90 0.40 -1.26 -11.50
C LEU A 90 1.70 -0.42 -11.51
N ARG A 91 2.33 -0.24 -10.33
CA ARG A 91 3.65 0.39 -10.21
C ARG A 91 4.72 -0.34 -11.03
N ASN A 92 4.79 -1.67 -10.93
CA ASN A 92 5.77 -2.47 -11.66
C ASN A 92 5.54 -2.46 -13.17
N LYS A 93 4.29 -2.38 -13.62
CA LYS A 93 3.93 -2.24 -15.05
C LYS A 93 4.41 -0.90 -15.65
N VAL A 94 4.47 0.18 -14.84
CA VAL A 94 5.01 1.48 -15.26
C VAL A 94 6.50 1.62 -15.07
N ALA A 95 7.06 1.06 -13.99
CA ALA A 95 8.48 1.16 -13.70
C ALA A 95 9.34 0.34 -14.68
N HIS A 96 8.77 -0.66 -15.35
CA HIS A 96 9.52 -1.51 -16.27
C HIS A 96 9.71 -0.84 -17.65
N PRO A 97 10.94 -0.47 -18.07
CA PRO A 97 11.19 0.34 -19.26
C PRO A 97 10.71 -0.28 -20.57
N LYS A 98 10.57 -1.62 -20.62
CA LYS A 98 10.15 -2.38 -21.81
C LYS A 98 8.64 -2.62 -21.91
N GLN A 99 7.84 -2.23 -20.92
CA GLN A 99 6.41 -2.48 -20.97
C GLN A 99 5.67 -1.37 -21.74
N LYS A 100 5.21 -1.71 -22.95
CA LYS A 100 4.39 -0.86 -23.84
C LYS A 100 2.97 -0.57 -23.28
N HIS A 101 2.66 -0.98 -22.06
CA HIS A 101 1.29 -1.08 -21.53
C HIS A 101 0.88 0.07 -20.61
N ALA A 102 1.72 1.09 -20.40
CA ALA A 102 1.31 2.27 -19.62
C ALA A 102 0.04 2.96 -20.18
N LYS A 103 -0.24 2.78 -21.48
CA LYS A 103 -1.46 3.27 -22.16
C LYS A 103 -2.71 2.40 -21.95
N ASN A 104 -2.60 1.26 -21.25
CA ASN A 104 -3.73 0.36 -21.04
C ASN A 104 -4.69 0.83 -19.95
N TRP A 105 -4.25 1.79 -19.12
CA TRP A 105 -5.05 2.26 -17.98
C TRP A 105 -5.40 3.74 -18.09
N THR A 106 -6.63 4.07 -17.70
CA THR A 106 -7.14 5.44 -17.75
C THR A 106 -6.55 6.31 -16.64
N THR A 107 -6.69 7.62 -16.79
CA THR A 107 -6.22 8.58 -15.76
C THR A 107 -6.90 8.36 -14.42
N GLU A 108 -8.16 7.95 -14.42
CA GLU A 108 -8.98 7.66 -13.24
C GLU A 108 -8.52 6.38 -12.53
N GLU A 109 -8.21 5.32 -13.29
CA GLU A 109 -7.62 4.09 -12.76
C GLU A 109 -6.28 4.38 -12.06
N TRP A 110 -5.45 5.25 -12.66
CA TRP A 110 -4.23 5.76 -12.03
C TRP A 110 -4.48 6.64 -10.80
N ALA A 111 -5.55 7.43 -10.82
CA ALA A 111 -5.88 8.34 -9.72
C ALA A 111 -6.33 7.57 -8.48
N GLU A 112 -7.28 6.66 -8.61
CA GLU A 112 -7.78 5.83 -7.50
C GLU A 112 -6.68 4.95 -6.92
N THR A 113 -5.87 4.32 -7.78
CA THR A 113 -4.68 3.55 -7.32
C THR A 113 -3.71 4.44 -6.57
N GLY A 114 -3.48 5.67 -7.03
CA GLY A 114 -2.64 6.66 -6.34
C GLY A 114 -3.21 7.12 -4.99
N PHE A 115 -4.53 7.24 -4.87
CA PHE A 115 -5.20 7.58 -3.61
C PHE A 115 -5.04 6.48 -2.57
N VAL A 116 -5.18 5.22 -2.99
CA VAL A 116 -4.89 4.06 -2.12
C VAL A 116 -3.42 4.06 -1.69
N ALA A 117 -2.49 4.14 -2.64
CA ALA A 117 -1.06 4.13 -2.33
C ALA A 117 -0.66 5.26 -1.36
N THR A 118 -1.22 6.46 -1.56
CA THR A 118 -0.99 7.60 -0.65
C THR A 118 -1.60 7.36 0.73
N THR A 119 -2.80 6.77 0.80
CA THR A 119 -3.45 6.50 2.08
C THR A 119 -2.68 5.45 2.87
N MET A 120 -2.25 4.36 2.22
CA MET A 120 -1.38 3.34 2.84
C MET A 120 -0.08 3.97 3.38
N PHE A 121 0.58 4.82 2.58
CA PHE A 121 1.77 5.54 3.03
C PHE A 121 1.50 6.44 4.23
N ASN A 122 0.47 7.28 4.15
CA ASN A 122 0.14 8.21 5.22
C ASN A 122 -0.19 7.47 6.51
N VAL A 123 -0.97 6.40 6.46
CA VAL A 123 -1.34 5.63 7.65
C VAL A 123 -0.11 4.91 8.22
N ALA A 124 0.74 4.29 7.39
CA ALA A 124 1.99 3.69 7.86
C ALA A 124 2.94 4.72 8.50
N MET A 125 3.00 5.94 7.96
CA MET A 125 3.78 7.02 8.52
C MET A 125 3.22 7.51 9.86
N LEU A 126 1.90 7.70 9.96
CA LEU A 126 1.24 8.06 11.22
C LEU A 126 1.48 6.99 12.30
N TRP A 127 1.39 5.72 11.91
CA TRP A 127 1.70 4.59 12.78
C TRP A 127 3.14 4.64 13.28
N TRP A 128 4.09 4.83 12.37
CA TRP A 128 5.51 4.88 12.70
C TRP A 128 5.87 6.07 13.61
N LEU A 129 5.12 7.17 13.53
CA LEU A 129 5.24 8.34 14.40
C LEU A 129 4.48 8.22 15.72
N ASN A 130 3.85 7.08 16.01
CA ASN A 130 2.96 6.87 17.16
C ASN A 130 1.82 7.91 17.25
N TYR A 131 1.34 8.41 16.11
CA TYR A 131 0.17 9.28 16.08
C TYR A 131 -1.09 8.46 16.34
N ASP A 132 -1.89 8.84 17.32
CA ASP A 132 -3.04 8.07 17.80
C ASP A 132 -4.40 8.75 17.57
N GLU A 133 -4.44 9.78 16.72
CA GLU A 133 -5.63 10.62 16.55
C GLU A 133 -6.30 10.47 15.17
N ARG A 134 -7.27 11.35 14.87
CA ARG A 134 -8.04 11.30 13.63
C ARG A 134 -7.25 11.79 12.40
N TYR A 135 -7.39 11.08 11.28
CA TYR A 135 -6.80 11.45 9.99
C TYR A 135 -7.85 11.51 8.86
N LEU A 136 -7.53 12.25 7.80
CA LEU A 136 -8.35 12.34 6.58
C LEU A 136 -7.73 11.50 5.45
N GLY A 137 -8.21 10.27 5.29
CA GLY A 137 -7.78 9.36 4.23
C GLY A 137 -8.18 9.84 2.83
N LYS A 138 -7.34 9.59 1.82
CA LYS A 138 -7.73 9.86 0.42
C LYS A 138 -8.74 8.84 -0.12
N THR A 139 -8.91 7.72 0.58
CA THR A 139 -9.89 6.67 0.33
C THR A 139 -11.19 6.84 1.13
N SER A 140 -11.37 7.94 1.86
CA SER A 140 -12.62 8.22 2.57
C SER A 140 -13.70 8.60 1.57
N GLU A 141 -14.86 7.93 1.63
CA GLU A 141 -15.98 8.16 0.72
C GLU A 141 -16.46 9.62 0.74
N TYR A 142 -16.59 10.20 1.95
CA TYR A 142 -17.06 11.57 2.15
C TYR A 142 -15.93 12.56 2.45
N ARG A 143 -14.78 12.42 1.77
CA ARG A 143 -13.63 13.32 1.98
C ARG A 143 -13.98 14.82 1.86
N GLY A 144 -14.86 15.17 0.93
CA GLY A 144 -15.27 16.57 0.70
C GLY A 144 -16.06 17.18 1.87
N ALA A 145 -16.63 16.35 2.74
CA ALA A 145 -17.35 16.78 3.94
C ALA A 145 -16.42 17.05 5.14
N GLY A 146 -15.13 16.72 5.03
CA GLY A 146 -14.16 16.89 6.12
C GLY A 146 -14.17 15.74 7.14
N ASP A 147 -14.86 14.64 6.85
CA ASP A 147 -14.95 13.50 7.76
C ASP A 147 -13.59 12.82 7.96
N SER A 148 -12.99 13.05 9.13
CA SER A 148 -11.80 12.34 9.59
C SER A 148 -12.21 11.08 10.37
N ILE A 149 -11.38 10.04 10.29
CA ILE A 149 -11.57 8.79 11.02
C ILE A 149 -10.39 8.58 11.96
N TYR A 150 -10.59 7.85 13.05
CA TYR A 150 -9.49 7.45 13.92
C TYR A 150 -8.53 6.53 13.16
N VAL A 151 -7.24 6.61 13.51
CA VAL A 151 -6.26 5.62 13.05
C VAL A 151 -6.63 4.20 13.53
N PRO A 152 -6.25 3.14 12.79
CA PRO A 152 -6.63 1.76 13.13
C PRO A 152 -6.22 1.27 14.52
N TRP A 153 -5.17 1.84 15.11
CA TRP A 153 -4.65 1.49 16.44
C TRP A 153 -5.10 2.45 17.55
N HIS A 154 -5.99 3.40 17.27
CA HIS A 154 -6.55 4.28 18.29
C HIS A 154 -7.26 3.44 19.36
N ASN A 155 -6.91 3.66 20.62
CA ASN A 155 -7.54 3.02 21.77
C ASN A 155 -8.28 4.11 22.59
N PRO A 156 -9.62 4.10 22.62
CA PRO A 156 -10.42 5.13 23.30
C PRO A 156 -10.34 5.08 24.83
#